data_AF-A0A016SAR2-F1
#
_entry.id   AF-A0A016SAR2-F1
#
_cell.length_a   1.000
_cell.length_b   1.000
_cell.length_c   1.000
_cell.angle_alpha   90.00
_cell.angle_beta   90.00
_cell.angle_gamma   90.00
#
_symmetry.space_group_name_H-M   'P 1'
#
loop_
_entity.id
_entity.type
_entity.pdbx_description
1 polymer ?
#
loop_
_entity_poly.entity_id
_entity_poly.type
_entity_poly.pdbx_seq_one_letter_code
_entity_poly.pdbx_strand_id
1 'polypeptide(L)'
;MTFDIVVRNVDRNFSNVEVSKLFRGFLIRWTKGFCASGVEGMDVVKMLRKACKKRSDIDIDVVAILNDTVGTLMACAFKENSCQMGVIVGTGTNACYMEKLKNVEKIKGEWEKDGLPDEMIIDIEWGGFGDNGCLSSIYTDYDREIDVKSLNPTRQL
;
A
#
# COMPACT_ATOMS: atom_id res chain seq x y z
N MET A 1 8.44 -3.66 6.30
CA MET A 1 7.77 -2.43 5.89
C MET A 1 8.77 -1.30 6.07
N THR A 2 9.39 -0.86 4.98
CA THR A 2 9.79 0.55 4.90
C THR A 2 8.48 1.34 5.03
N PHE A 3 8.42 2.26 6.00
CA PHE A 3 7.29 3.18 6.11
C PHE A 3 7.56 4.32 5.13
N ASP A 4 6.84 4.38 4.03
CA ASP A 4 6.90 5.51 3.09
C ASP A 4 5.53 6.21 3.01
N ILE A 5 5.49 7.52 2.72
CA ILE A 5 4.34 8.43 3.02
C ILE A 5 3.73 9.33 1.82
N VAL A 6 2.38 9.26 1.46
CA VAL A 6 1.25 9.61 0.42
C VAL A 6 0.99 9.15 -1.05
N VAL A 7 -0.22 8.57 -1.36
CA VAL A 7 -1.18 9.04 -2.45
C VAL A 7 -2.67 8.94 -2.02
N ARG A 8 -3.51 9.82 -2.60
CA ARG A 8 -4.90 10.29 -2.37
C ARG A 8 -6.00 9.31 -1.90
N ASN A 9 -6.96 9.90 -1.14
CA ASN A 9 -8.29 9.42 -0.69
C ASN A 9 -8.87 8.23 -1.46
N VAL A 10 -9.29 7.15 -0.78
CA VAL A 10 -10.69 6.78 -0.45
C VAL A 10 -10.65 5.55 0.49
N ASP A 11 -11.63 5.42 1.38
CA ASP A 11 -11.83 4.28 2.30
C ASP A 11 -11.60 2.91 1.63
N ARG A 12 -10.86 2.03 2.32
CA ARG A 12 -10.02 1.00 1.69
C ARG A 12 -10.58 -0.42 1.76
N ASN A 13 -10.09 -1.23 0.81
CA ASN A 13 -9.76 -2.65 0.99
C ASN A 13 -8.81 -3.10 -0.14
N PHE A 14 -7.56 -2.62 -0.15
CA PHE A 14 -6.55 -3.06 -1.15
C PHE A 14 -5.10 -3.09 -0.65
N SER A 15 -4.76 -2.55 0.52
CA SER A 15 -3.40 -2.63 1.09
C SER A 15 -3.43 -3.04 2.55
N ASN A 16 -2.27 -3.41 3.11
CA ASN A 16 -2.13 -3.80 4.52
C ASN A 16 -2.34 -2.62 5.51
N VAL A 17 -2.65 -1.44 4.98
CA VAL A 17 -3.06 -0.25 5.71
C VAL A 17 -4.40 0.21 5.10
N GLU A 18 -5.27 0.85 5.88
CA GLU A 18 -6.47 1.56 5.46
C GLU A 18 -6.24 3.08 5.60
N VAL A 19 -6.76 3.96 4.74
CA VAL A 19 -6.47 5.42 4.62
C VAL A 19 -7.81 5.96 4.26
N SER A 20 -8.33 6.74 5.19
CA SER A 20 -9.55 7.52 4.98
C SER A 20 -9.21 8.92 4.48
N LYS A 21 -7.99 9.42 4.77
CA LYS A 21 -7.43 10.69 4.28
C LYS A 21 -5.92 10.56 4.09
N LEU A 22 -5.30 11.38 3.24
CA LEU A 22 -3.84 11.36 2.98
C LEU A 22 -2.98 11.23 4.26
N PHE A 23 -3.41 11.85 5.34
CA PHE A 23 -2.71 11.95 6.63
C PHE A 23 -3.36 11.10 7.75
N ARG A 24 -4.18 10.11 7.40
CA ARG A 24 -4.82 9.20 8.36
C ARG A 24 -4.84 7.80 7.81
N GLY A 25 -4.17 6.87 8.49
CA GLY A 25 -4.22 5.48 8.07
C GLY A 25 -4.07 4.47 9.19
N PHE A 26 -4.80 3.38 9.07
CA PHE A 26 -4.90 2.30 10.05
C PHE A 26 -4.14 1.09 9.56
N LEU A 27 -3.22 0.55 10.36
CA LEU A 27 -2.60 -0.71 10.00
C LEU A 27 -3.65 -1.83 10.08
N ILE A 28 -3.92 -2.52 8.97
CA ILE A 28 -4.83 -3.67 8.98
C ILE A 28 -4.11 -4.89 9.52
N ARG A 29 -2.88 -5.13 9.03
CA ARG A 29 -2.07 -6.28 9.42
C ARG A 29 -0.60 -6.04 9.11
N TRP A 30 0.29 -6.62 9.91
CA TRP A 30 1.70 -6.70 9.53
C TRP A 30 1.96 -7.72 8.42
N THR A 31 3.00 -7.44 7.64
CA THR A 31 3.55 -8.34 6.62
C THR A 31 5.07 -8.30 6.64
N LYS A 32 5.71 -9.15 5.82
CA LYS A 32 7.18 -9.14 5.59
C LYS A 32 8.00 -9.25 6.88
N GLY A 33 7.56 -10.09 7.82
CA GLY A 33 8.29 -10.40 9.07
C GLY A 33 8.15 -9.36 10.21
N PHE A 34 7.29 -8.35 10.05
CA PHE A 34 7.01 -7.37 11.12
C PHE A 34 5.93 -7.94 12.08
N CYS A 35 6.01 -7.60 13.37
CA CYS A 35 5.08 -8.11 14.39
C CYS A 35 4.94 -7.19 15.62
N ALA A 36 5.09 -5.87 15.45
CA ALA A 36 5.01 -4.94 16.58
C ALA A 36 3.59 -4.93 17.19
N SER A 37 3.50 -5.27 18.47
CA SER A 37 2.24 -5.36 19.21
C SER A 37 1.58 -3.99 19.40
N GLY A 38 0.24 -3.94 19.34
CA GLY A 38 -0.54 -2.74 19.62
C GLY A 38 -0.53 -1.68 18.51
N VAL A 39 -0.20 -2.08 17.29
CA VAL A 39 -0.21 -1.21 16.10
C VAL A 39 -1.35 -1.57 15.13
N GLU A 40 -1.68 -2.85 15.01
CA GLU A 40 -2.82 -3.28 14.17
C GLU A 40 -4.13 -2.67 14.68
N GLY A 41 -4.96 -2.17 13.76
CA GLY A 41 -6.16 -1.39 14.03
C GLY A 41 -5.91 0.08 14.43
N MET A 42 -4.65 0.50 14.57
CA MET A 42 -4.31 1.84 15.07
C MET A 42 -3.92 2.81 13.95
N ASP A 43 -4.24 4.09 14.15
CA ASP A 43 -3.83 5.18 13.27
C ASP A 43 -2.32 5.43 13.38
N VAL A 44 -1.56 4.98 12.38
CA VAL A 44 -0.10 5.02 12.38
C VAL A 44 0.45 6.46 12.31
N VAL A 45 -0.28 7.40 11.70
CA VAL A 45 0.12 8.82 11.67
C VAL A 45 -0.04 9.45 13.03
N LYS A 46 -1.15 9.15 13.73
CA LYS A 46 -1.34 9.61 15.10
C LYS A 46 -0.26 9.04 16.03
N MET A 47 0.11 7.77 15.85
CA MET A 47 1.20 7.15 16.61
C MET A 47 2.55 7.82 16.34
N LEU A 48 2.87 8.08 15.07
CA LEU A 48 4.10 8.78 14.68
C LEU A 48 4.15 10.21 15.24
N ARG A 49 3.09 10.99 15.10
CA ARG A 49 2.99 12.34 15.68
C ARG A 49 3.16 12.32 17.20
N LYS A 50 2.55 11.35 17.89
CA LYS A 50 2.71 11.18 19.35
C LYS A 50 4.16 10.85 19.72
N ALA A 51 4.85 10.02 18.93
CA ALA A 51 6.25 9.71 19.14
C ALA A 51 7.16 10.93 18.91
N CYS A 52 6.91 11.71 17.85
CA CYS A 52 7.66 12.93 17.54
C CYS A 52 7.49 13.98 18.66
N LYS A 53 6.26 14.20 19.15
CA LYS A 53 6.01 15.15 20.25
C LYS A 53 6.72 14.82 21.57
N LYS A 54 7.17 13.58 21.77
CA LYS A 54 7.98 13.21 22.96
C LYS A 54 9.42 13.70 22.85
N ARG A 55 9.85 14.11 21.66
CA ARG A 55 11.18 14.62 21.37
C ARG A 55 11.09 16.13 21.18
N SER A 56 11.75 16.88 22.07
CA SER A 56 11.75 18.35 22.04
C SER A 56 12.59 18.94 20.91
N ASP A 57 13.38 18.11 20.23
CA ASP A 57 14.27 18.46 19.12
C ASP A 57 13.66 18.21 17.74
N ILE A 58 12.41 17.74 17.67
CA ILE A 58 11.76 17.33 16.42
C ILE A 58 10.41 18.02 16.28
N ASP A 59 10.27 18.83 15.24
CA ASP A 59 8.98 19.35 14.75
C ASP A 59 8.72 18.81 13.35
N ILE A 60 7.70 17.95 13.22
CA ILE A 60 7.35 17.28 11.96
C ILE A 60 5.86 17.44 11.72
N ASP A 61 5.52 17.96 10.54
CA ASP A 61 4.17 17.88 10.01
C ASP A 61 4.04 16.70 9.04
N VAL A 62 3.18 15.74 9.41
CA VAL A 62 2.90 14.58 8.57
C VAL A 62 1.78 14.92 7.62
N VAL A 63 2.11 15.16 6.37
CA VAL A 63 1.15 15.51 5.33
C VAL A 63 0.52 14.27 4.66
N ALA A 64 1.00 13.05 4.99
CA ALA A 64 0.92 11.94 4.04
C ALA A 64 1.19 10.46 4.53
N ILE A 65 0.73 9.36 3.85
CA ILE A 65 1.06 7.88 3.88
C ILE A 65 1.03 7.14 2.48
N LEU A 66 2.14 6.56 1.98
CA LEU A 66 2.47 6.15 0.58
C LEU A 66 2.71 4.63 0.61
N ASN A 67 2.61 4.01 -0.55
CA ASN A 67 3.28 2.74 -0.78
C ASN A 67 4.64 2.99 -1.46
N ASP A 68 5.61 2.09 -1.24
CA ASP A 68 6.95 2.17 -1.85
C ASP A 68 6.90 2.15 -3.39
N THR A 69 6.01 1.35 -3.99
CA THR A 69 5.76 1.34 -5.44
C THR A 69 5.25 2.69 -5.94
N VAL A 70 4.38 3.34 -5.17
CA VAL A 70 3.81 4.64 -5.51
C VAL A 70 4.87 5.75 -5.40
N GLY A 71 5.73 5.69 -4.38
CA GLY A 71 6.88 6.59 -4.28
C GLY A 71 7.85 6.41 -5.44
N THR A 72 8.06 5.16 -5.87
CA THR A 72 8.87 4.81 -7.04
C THR A 72 8.30 5.38 -8.32
N LEU A 73 6.98 5.24 -8.54
CA LEU A 73 6.28 5.85 -9.67
C LEU A 73 6.44 7.38 -9.66
N MET A 74 6.14 8.04 -8.53
CA MET A 74 6.21 9.49 -8.43
C MET A 74 7.63 10.04 -8.66
N ALA A 75 8.64 9.36 -8.13
CA ALA A 75 10.04 9.75 -8.32
C ALA A 75 10.46 9.65 -9.80
N CYS A 76 9.98 8.65 -10.53
CA CYS A 76 10.23 8.50 -11.96
C CYS A 76 9.42 9.54 -12.76
N ALA A 77 8.13 9.69 -12.46
CA ALA A 77 7.23 10.62 -13.11
C ALA A 77 7.66 12.09 -12.99
N PHE A 78 8.39 12.44 -11.92
CA PHE A 78 8.98 13.77 -11.77
C PHE A 78 9.97 14.13 -12.89
N LYS A 79 10.66 13.14 -13.46
CA LYS A 79 11.59 13.32 -14.58
C LYS A 79 10.98 12.97 -15.92
N GLU A 80 10.15 11.92 -15.95
CA GLU A 80 9.56 11.37 -17.16
C GLU A 80 8.03 11.35 -17.02
N ASN A 81 7.38 12.38 -17.58
CA ASN A 81 5.93 12.56 -17.46
C ASN A 81 5.11 11.41 -18.09
N SER A 82 5.72 10.58 -18.94
CA SER A 82 5.07 9.39 -19.50
C SER A 82 5.07 8.17 -18.57
N CYS A 83 5.72 8.24 -17.40
CA CYS A 83 5.73 7.15 -16.44
C CYS A 83 4.35 6.99 -15.78
N GLN A 84 3.72 5.83 -15.96
CA GLN A 84 2.36 5.53 -15.47
C GLN A 84 2.30 4.29 -14.56
N MET A 85 3.44 3.62 -14.31
CA MET A 85 3.52 2.41 -13.50
C MET A 85 4.80 2.40 -12.67
N GLY A 86 4.69 2.02 -11.39
CA GLY A 86 5.80 1.76 -10.49
C GLY A 86 5.84 0.28 -10.14
N VAL A 87 7.03 -0.32 -10.16
CA VAL A 87 7.22 -1.74 -9.86
C VAL A 87 8.38 -1.89 -8.90
N ILE A 88 8.18 -2.67 -7.85
CA ILE A 88 9.23 -3.12 -6.94
C ILE A 88 9.45 -4.60 -7.17
N VAL A 89 10.70 -4.98 -7.45
CA VAL A 89 11.16 -6.37 -7.52
C VAL A 89 12.38 -6.51 -6.61
N GLY A 90 12.18 -7.09 -5.43
CA GLY A 90 13.21 -7.27 -4.42
C GLY A 90 12.85 -8.38 -3.46
N THR A 91 12.99 -8.15 -2.14
CA THR A 91 12.56 -9.11 -1.10
C THR A 91 11.07 -9.48 -1.21
N GLY A 92 10.27 -8.60 -1.79
CA GLY A 92 8.94 -8.93 -2.29
C GLY A 92 8.71 -8.26 -3.63
N THR A 93 7.56 -8.53 -4.23
CA THR A 93 7.12 -7.90 -5.47
C THR A 93 5.82 -7.13 -5.25
N ASN A 94 5.74 -5.92 -5.78
CA ASN A 94 4.50 -5.15 -5.84
C ASN A 94 4.50 -4.21 -7.06
N ALA A 95 3.33 -3.75 -7.47
CA ALA A 95 3.18 -2.72 -8.48
C ALA A 95 2.04 -1.75 -8.15
N CYS A 96 2.17 -0.54 -8.68
CA CYS A 96 1.11 0.46 -8.74
C CYS A 96 1.02 1.07 -10.14
N TYR A 97 -0.12 1.65 -10.48
CA TYR A 97 -0.31 2.31 -11.77
C TYR A 97 -1.34 3.45 -11.70
N MET A 98 -1.32 4.34 -12.69
CA MET A 98 -2.34 5.38 -12.83
C MET A 98 -3.62 4.80 -13.44
N GLU A 99 -4.74 4.92 -12.73
CA GLU A 99 -6.06 4.45 -13.14
C GLU A 99 -7.05 5.60 -13.26
N LYS A 100 -7.99 5.49 -14.19
CA LYS A 100 -9.09 6.44 -14.34
C LYS A 100 -10.13 6.19 -13.27
N LEU A 101 -10.56 7.23 -12.56
CA LEU A 101 -11.52 7.14 -11.46
C LEU A 101 -12.85 6.52 -11.88
N LYS A 102 -13.24 6.63 -13.16
CA LYS A 102 -14.42 5.94 -13.70
C LYS A 102 -14.37 4.41 -13.63
N ASN A 103 -13.17 3.82 -13.56
CA ASN A 103 -12.94 2.39 -13.43
C ASN A 103 -12.87 1.95 -11.96
N VAL A 104 -12.77 2.90 -11.02
CA VAL A 104 -12.68 2.63 -9.59
C VAL A 104 -14.09 2.63 -8.98
N GLU A 105 -14.80 1.51 -9.13
CA GLU A 105 -16.21 1.42 -8.72
C GLU A 105 -16.43 1.71 -7.23
N LYS A 106 -15.44 1.39 -6.38
CA LYS A 106 -15.51 1.58 -4.92
C LYS A 106 -15.75 3.03 -4.49
N ILE A 107 -15.44 4.00 -5.35
CA ILE A 107 -15.41 5.43 -5.02
C ILE A 107 -16.33 6.25 -5.93
N LYS A 108 -17.14 5.55 -6.72
CA LYS A 108 -18.02 6.15 -7.73
C LYS A 108 -18.99 7.13 -7.08
N GLY A 109 -19.10 8.32 -7.66
CA GLY A 109 -19.96 9.40 -7.15
C GLY A 109 -19.31 10.30 -6.09
N GLU A 110 -18.14 9.93 -5.55
CA GLU A 110 -17.41 10.75 -4.56
C GLU A 110 -16.45 11.74 -5.21
N TRP A 111 -15.78 11.32 -6.29
CA TRP A 111 -14.77 12.12 -6.98
C TRP A 111 -15.34 13.07 -8.04
N GLU A 112 -16.57 12.85 -8.50
CA GLU A 112 -17.14 13.57 -9.65
C GLU A 112 -17.39 15.07 -9.38
N LYS A 113 -17.34 15.50 -8.11
CA LYS A 113 -17.72 16.86 -7.67
C LYS A 113 -16.59 17.64 -6.98
N ASP A 114 -15.39 17.07 -6.87
CA ASP A 114 -14.31 17.67 -6.10
C ASP A 114 -13.42 18.64 -6.90
N GLY A 115 -13.58 18.67 -8.24
CA GLY A 115 -12.82 19.53 -9.14
C GLY A 115 -11.36 19.09 -9.33
N LEU A 116 -11.02 17.86 -8.95
CA LEU A 116 -9.69 17.29 -9.02
C LEU A 116 -9.51 16.45 -10.31
N PRO A 117 -8.27 16.10 -10.69
CA PRO A 117 -8.01 15.20 -11.82
C PRO A 117 -8.78 13.89 -11.71
N ASP A 118 -9.22 13.36 -12.85
CA ASP A 118 -10.03 12.13 -12.98
C ASP A 118 -9.20 10.84 -12.95
N GLU A 119 -7.98 10.92 -12.41
CA GLU A 119 -7.01 9.82 -12.32
C GLU A 119 -6.47 9.68 -10.89
N MET A 120 -6.14 8.44 -10.52
CA MET A 120 -5.61 8.07 -9.22
C MET A 120 -4.62 6.93 -9.35
N ILE A 121 -3.56 6.95 -8.54
CA ILE A 121 -2.63 5.83 -8.48
C ILE A 121 -3.26 4.71 -7.64
N ILE A 122 -3.36 3.52 -8.23
CA ILE A 122 -3.82 2.29 -7.58
C ILE A 122 -2.60 1.47 -7.19
N ASP A 123 -2.46 1.23 -5.88
CA ASP A 123 -1.57 0.21 -5.33
C ASP A 123 -2.27 -1.15 -5.45
N ILE A 124 -1.69 -2.05 -6.23
CA ILE A 124 -2.33 -3.33 -6.58
C ILE A 124 -2.18 -4.34 -5.44
N GLU A 125 -1.09 -4.26 -4.67
CA GLU A 125 -0.68 -5.29 -3.69
C GLU A 125 -0.72 -6.69 -4.32
N TRP A 126 -0.17 -6.79 -5.54
CA TRP A 126 -0.33 -7.96 -6.42
C TRP A 126 0.33 -9.23 -5.90
N GLY A 127 1.09 -9.14 -4.81
CA GLY A 127 1.71 -10.31 -4.22
C GLY A 127 0.67 -11.28 -3.68
N GLY A 128 -0.55 -10.83 -3.39
CA GLY A 128 -1.65 -11.71 -2.97
C GLY A 128 -2.37 -12.40 -4.13
N PHE A 129 -1.90 -12.19 -5.36
CA PHE A 129 -2.46 -12.86 -6.52
C PHE A 129 -2.14 -14.36 -6.46
N GLY A 130 -3.19 -15.19 -6.40
CA GLY A 130 -3.06 -16.64 -6.22
C GLY A 130 -3.53 -17.15 -4.86
N ASP A 131 -3.66 -16.28 -3.85
CA ASP A 131 -4.08 -16.65 -2.47
C ASP A 131 -5.48 -17.29 -2.43
N ASN A 132 -6.33 -17.01 -3.42
CA ASN A 132 -7.66 -17.63 -3.56
C ASN A 132 -7.64 -18.97 -4.32
N GLY A 133 -6.45 -19.49 -4.64
CA GLY A 133 -6.26 -20.73 -5.37
C GLY A 133 -6.35 -20.60 -6.89
N CYS A 134 -6.51 -19.40 -7.47
CA CYS A 134 -6.60 -19.22 -8.92
C CYS A 134 -5.32 -19.64 -9.67
N LEU A 135 -4.17 -19.67 -8.98
CA LEU A 135 -2.88 -20.13 -9.51
C LEU A 135 -2.51 -21.56 -9.09
N SER A 136 -3.40 -22.27 -8.40
CA SER A 136 -3.12 -23.62 -7.89
C SER A 136 -2.69 -24.64 -8.95
N SER A 137 -3.15 -24.46 -10.19
CA SER A 137 -2.81 -25.31 -11.34
C SER A 137 -1.40 -25.10 -11.89
N ILE A 138 -0.78 -23.94 -11.62
CA ILE A 138 0.58 -23.63 -12.08
C ILE A 138 1.64 -23.84 -10.99
N TYR A 139 1.23 -23.90 -9.71
CA TYR A 139 2.14 -24.17 -8.61
C TYR A 139 2.69 -25.59 -8.65
N THR A 140 4.00 -25.69 -8.49
CA THR A 140 4.73 -26.95 -8.39
C THR A 140 4.77 -27.46 -6.96
N ASP A 141 5.26 -28.68 -6.76
CA ASP A 141 5.47 -29.23 -5.42
C ASP A 141 6.51 -28.42 -4.63
N TYR A 142 7.47 -27.77 -5.31
CA TYR A 142 8.47 -26.91 -4.67
C TYR A 142 7.84 -25.64 -4.11
N ASP A 143 6.95 -25.00 -4.87
CA ASP A 143 6.24 -23.79 -4.43
C ASP A 143 5.41 -24.10 -3.17
N ARG A 144 4.68 -25.23 -3.18
CA ARG A 144 3.90 -25.68 -2.02
C ARG A 144 4.76 -25.97 -0.80
N GLU A 145 5.93 -26.59 -0.99
CA GLU A 145 6.85 -26.87 0.12
C GLU A 145 7.39 -25.58 0.75
N ILE A 146 7.72 -24.58 -0.08
CA ILE A 146 8.15 -23.25 0.37
C ILE A 146 7.02 -22.56 1.14
N ASP A 147 5.80 -22.58 0.61
CA ASP A 147 4.62 -21.96 1.24
C ASP A 147 4.39 -22.48 2.66
N VAL A 148 4.34 -23.80 2.81
CA VAL A 148 4.06 -24.49 4.08
C VAL A 148 5.12 -24.16 5.15
N LYS A 149 6.37 -23.91 4.73
CA LYS A 149 7.48 -23.57 5.63
C LYS A 149 7.65 -22.06 5.81
N SER A 150 6.86 -21.24 5.13
CA SER A 150 6.95 -19.79 5.20
C SER A 150 6.37 -19.24 6.51
N LEU A 151 6.63 -17.96 6.78
CA LEU A 151 6.02 -17.25 7.91
C LEU A 151 4.52 -17.00 7.71
N ASN A 152 4.03 -17.02 6.47
CA ASN A 152 2.64 -16.72 6.11
C ASN A 152 2.06 -17.79 5.17
N PRO A 153 1.86 -19.03 5.62
CA PRO A 153 1.34 -20.10 4.76
C PRO A 153 0.03 -19.69 4.07
N THR A 154 -0.15 -20.14 2.83
CA THR A 154 -1.30 -19.87 1.93
C THR A 154 -1.42 -18.41 1.47
N ARG A 155 -0.37 -17.61 1.65
CA ARG A 155 -0.39 -16.19 1.30
C ARG A 155 0.93 -15.73 0.70
N GLN A 156 0.82 -14.97 -0.38
CA GLN A 156 1.96 -14.25 -0.98
C GLN A 156 3.09 -15.19 -1.43
N LEU A 157 2.73 -16.30 -2.07
CA LEU A 157 3.67 -17.29 -2.59
C LEU A 157 4.47 -16.77 -3.79
#